data_AF-A0ABD0XC08-F1
#
_entry.id   AF-A0ABD0XC08-F1
#
_cell.length_a   1.000
_cell.length_b   1.000
_cell.length_c   1.000
_cell.angle_alpha   90.00
_cell.angle_beta   90.00
_cell.angle_gamma   90.00
#
_symmetry.space_group_name_H-M   'P 1'
#
loop_
_entity.id
_entity.type
_entity.pdbx_description
1 polymer ?
#
loop_
_entity_poly.entity_id
_entity_poly.type
_entity_poly.pdbx_seq_one_letter_code
_entity_poly.pdbx_strand_id
1 'polypeptide(L)'
;MNRSHPHLVDMFSIGRSSEGRPLYVLQIGKRSQSPKKAVWIDCGVHAREWIGPAFCQWFVREALHSYQYDSVMKRLMNQLNFYIMPVFNVDGYHFSWTTDRFWRKTRSKNAKYHCRGVDANRNWRVKWCEEGASSHPCDDTYCGPFPESEPEVKAVAKFLRKHKKRVKAYISIHAYAQMLLYPYSYKYATIPNFNCVESAAHNAVTALYSAYGVRYRYGPASTTLYVSSGSSMDWAYRNGIPYAFAFELRDTGYFGFLLPEALINPTCTETMRAVKTIASGLLNKCETRTHHLDRERYPYL
;
A
#
# COMPACT_ATOMS: atom_id res chain seq x y z
N MET A 1 21.32 6.43 -0.18
CA MET A 1 20.61 6.85 -1.42
C MET A 1 20.45 8.36 -1.55
N ASN A 2 19.85 9.08 -0.57
CA ASN A 2 19.64 10.53 -0.66
C ASN A 2 20.94 11.32 -0.96
N ARG A 3 22.03 11.08 -0.20
CA ARG A 3 23.33 11.74 -0.42
C ARG A 3 23.93 11.50 -1.82
N SER A 4 23.69 10.32 -2.40
CA SER A 4 24.27 9.91 -3.68
C SER A 4 23.45 10.38 -4.89
N HIS A 5 22.15 10.65 -4.70
CA HIS A 5 21.22 11.05 -5.76
C HIS A 5 20.34 12.25 -5.34
N PRO A 6 20.91 13.37 -4.87
CA PRO A 6 20.15 14.47 -4.27
C PRO A 6 19.21 15.20 -5.26
N HIS A 7 19.40 14.98 -6.56
CA HIS A 7 18.56 15.53 -7.63
C HIS A 7 17.33 14.65 -7.95
N LEU A 8 17.29 13.41 -7.44
CA LEU A 8 16.18 12.45 -7.64
C LEU A 8 15.53 12.03 -6.33
N VAL A 9 16.23 12.09 -5.21
CA VAL A 9 15.75 11.63 -3.91
C VAL A 9 15.74 12.78 -2.93
N ASP A 10 14.68 12.84 -2.13
CA ASP A 10 14.65 13.59 -0.88
C ASP A 10 14.11 12.67 0.22
N MET A 11 14.70 12.73 1.42
CA MET A 11 14.31 11.89 2.54
C MET A 11 13.99 12.78 3.74
N PHE A 12 12.77 12.66 4.24
CA PHE A 12 12.29 13.46 5.36
C PHE A 12 11.43 12.61 6.29
N SER A 13 11.28 13.07 7.53
CA SER A 13 10.38 12.43 8.49
C SER A 13 9.02 13.12 8.51
N ILE A 14 7.94 12.33 8.57
CA ILE A 14 6.57 12.85 8.65
C ILE A 14 5.98 12.80 10.08
N GLY A 15 6.75 12.29 11.04
CA GLY A 15 6.31 12.11 12.42
C GLY A 15 7.19 11.13 13.17
N ARG A 16 6.72 10.68 14.33
CA ARG A 16 7.38 9.67 15.16
C ARG A 16 6.41 8.55 15.50
N SER A 17 6.93 7.34 15.65
CA SER A 17 6.18 6.17 16.11
C SER A 17 5.82 6.25 17.59
N SER A 18 5.07 5.26 18.08
CA SER A 18 4.66 5.12 19.47
C SER A 18 5.83 5.07 20.46
N GLU A 19 6.96 4.49 20.07
CA GLU A 19 8.21 4.43 20.83
C GLU A 19 9.20 5.53 20.42
N GLY A 20 8.77 6.51 19.60
CA GLY A 20 9.54 7.70 19.28
C GLY A 20 10.54 7.59 18.13
N ARG A 21 10.50 6.51 17.33
CA ARG A 21 11.36 6.38 16.14
C ARG A 21 10.85 7.27 15.00
N PRO A 22 11.73 7.91 14.22
CA PRO A 22 11.32 8.74 13.09
C PRO A 22 10.62 7.91 11.99
N LEU A 23 9.53 8.46 11.46
CA LEU A 23 8.77 7.87 10.36
C LEU A 23 9.27 8.47 9.04
N TYR A 24 10.15 7.76 8.34
CA TYR A 24 10.80 8.27 7.12
C TYR A 24 10.00 7.98 5.85
N VAL A 25 9.99 8.98 4.97
CA VAL A 25 9.47 8.90 3.60
C VAL A 25 10.57 9.34 2.64
N LEU A 26 10.73 8.60 1.54
CA LEU A 26 11.57 8.98 0.42
C LEU A 26 10.68 9.52 -0.70
N GLN A 27 10.86 10.78 -1.08
CA GLN A 27 10.33 11.31 -2.33
C GLN A 27 11.31 11.00 -3.45
N ILE A 28 10.86 10.27 -4.47
CA ILE A 28 11.65 9.87 -5.64
C ILE A 28 11.04 10.50 -6.90
N GLY A 29 11.88 11.18 -7.68
CA GLY A 29 11.50 11.78 -8.96
C GLY A 29 12.34 13.00 -9.27
N LYS A 30 12.48 13.34 -10.57
CA LYS A 30 13.25 14.52 -11.00
C LYS A 30 12.62 15.78 -10.43
N ARG A 31 13.42 16.64 -9.79
CA ARG A 31 12.97 17.96 -9.31
C ARG A 31 12.38 18.76 -10.48
N SER A 32 11.25 19.43 -10.22
CA SER A 32 10.54 20.27 -11.18
C SER A 32 10.01 21.49 -10.45
N GLN A 33 9.98 22.64 -11.15
CA GLN A 33 9.35 23.86 -10.65
C GLN A 33 7.82 23.72 -10.57
N SER A 34 7.23 22.97 -11.52
CA SER A 34 5.80 22.71 -11.56
C SER A 34 5.43 21.52 -10.68
N PRO A 35 4.32 21.60 -9.90
CA PRO A 35 3.85 20.48 -9.10
C PRO A 35 3.53 19.24 -9.95
N LYS A 36 4.14 18.10 -9.63
CA LYS A 36 3.85 16.81 -10.26
C LYS A 36 2.73 16.07 -9.55
N LYS A 37 2.00 15.23 -10.29
CA LYS A 37 1.17 14.16 -9.70
C LYS A 37 2.08 13.23 -8.89
N ALA A 38 1.50 12.53 -7.92
CA ALA A 38 2.25 11.64 -7.06
C ALA A 38 1.60 10.27 -6.87
N VAL A 39 2.44 9.29 -6.60
CA VAL A 39 2.07 7.96 -6.13
C VAL A 39 2.59 7.83 -4.70
N TRP A 40 1.74 7.42 -3.78
CA TRP A 40 2.14 7.00 -2.45
C TRP A 40 2.27 5.48 -2.41
N ILE A 41 3.38 4.98 -1.88
CA ILE A 41 3.62 3.56 -1.64
C ILE A 41 4.11 3.41 -0.20
N ASP A 42 3.42 2.62 0.60
CA ASP A 42 3.88 2.25 1.94
C ASP A 42 4.00 0.74 2.08
N CYS A 43 4.93 0.33 2.94
CA CYS A 43 5.24 -1.06 3.22
C CYS A 43 5.38 -1.29 4.72
N GLY A 44 5.16 -2.53 5.17
CA GLY A 44 5.39 -2.91 6.57
C GLY A 44 4.43 -2.23 7.54
N VAL A 45 3.15 -2.08 7.15
CA VAL A 45 2.07 -1.71 8.06
C VAL A 45 1.90 -2.80 9.14
N HIS A 46 1.96 -4.06 8.73
CA HIS A 46 2.09 -5.19 9.64
C HIS A 46 3.55 -5.61 9.75
N ALA A 47 4.01 -5.76 10.98
CA ALA A 47 5.43 -5.93 11.28
C ALA A 47 6.05 -7.23 10.73
N ARG A 48 5.33 -8.35 10.81
CA ARG A 48 5.79 -9.68 10.36
C ARG A 48 5.92 -9.86 8.85
N GLU A 49 5.38 -8.95 8.04
CA GLU A 49 5.31 -9.06 6.58
C GLU A 49 6.61 -8.55 5.92
N TRP A 50 7.74 -9.19 6.23
CA TRP A 50 9.08 -8.69 5.92
C TRP A 50 9.38 -8.46 4.43
N ILE A 51 8.69 -9.18 3.52
CA ILE A 51 8.82 -8.96 2.08
C ILE A 51 8.33 -7.57 1.64
N GLY A 52 7.39 -6.95 2.37
CA GLY A 52 6.92 -5.59 2.10
C GLY A 52 8.05 -4.55 2.21
N PRO A 53 8.68 -4.37 3.39
CA PRO A 53 9.84 -3.49 3.53
C PRO A 53 11.00 -3.81 2.58
N ALA A 54 11.25 -5.08 2.29
CA ALA A 54 12.24 -5.48 1.29
C ALA A 54 11.88 -4.95 -0.11
N PHE A 55 10.61 -5.07 -0.53
CA PHE A 55 10.12 -4.51 -1.79
C PHE A 55 10.24 -2.99 -1.85
N CYS A 56 9.82 -2.25 -0.83
CA CYS A 56 9.93 -0.78 -0.88
C CYS A 56 11.40 -0.33 -1.05
N GLN A 57 12.34 -0.98 -0.35
CA GLN A 57 13.77 -0.69 -0.49
C GLN A 57 14.29 -1.05 -1.88
N TRP A 58 13.90 -2.22 -2.40
CA TRP A 58 14.22 -2.66 -3.75
C TRP A 58 13.68 -1.71 -4.81
N PHE A 59 12.44 -1.25 -4.64
CA PHE A 59 11.80 -0.29 -5.54
C PHE A 59 12.61 1.00 -5.65
N VAL A 60 13.06 1.57 -4.53
CA VAL A 60 13.90 2.79 -4.55
C VAL A 60 15.20 2.54 -5.31
N ARG A 61 15.91 1.45 -5.00
CA ARG A 61 17.16 1.09 -5.67
C ARG A 61 16.97 0.95 -7.17
N GLU A 62 16.00 0.14 -7.58
CA GLU A 62 15.74 -0.17 -8.99
C GLU A 62 15.19 1.04 -9.76
N ALA A 63 14.37 1.89 -9.14
CA ALA A 63 13.92 3.12 -9.78
C ALA A 63 15.09 4.05 -10.10
N LEU A 64 16.05 4.23 -9.17
CA LEU A 64 17.23 5.05 -9.39
C LEU A 64 18.18 4.46 -10.44
N HIS A 65 18.39 3.14 -10.38
CA HIS A 65 19.26 2.44 -11.34
C HIS A 65 18.66 2.48 -12.75
N SER A 66 17.40 2.06 -12.90
CA SER A 66 16.73 1.99 -14.19
C SER A 66 16.37 3.35 -14.78
N TYR A 67 16.31 4.43 -13.99
CA TYR A 67 16.12 5.80 -14.50
C TYR A 67 17.16 6.19 -15.58
N GLN A 68 18.36 5.60 -15.54
CA GLN A 68 19.44 5.90 -16.49
C GLN A 68 19.20 5.32 -17.89
N TYR A 69 18.52 4.18 -18.01
CA TYR A 69 18.43 3.42 -19.28
C TYR A 69 17.00 2.93 -19.64
N ASP A 70 16.09 2.79 -18.68
CA ASP A 70 14.69 2.39 -18.92
C ASP A 70 13.84 3.61 -19.24
N SER A 71 13.39 3.71 -20.49
CA SER A 71 12.60 4.85 -20.98
C SER A 71 11.27 5.02 -20.24
N VAL A 72 10.66 3.94 -19.76
CA VAL A 72 9.42 3.97 -18.97
C VAL A 72 9.69 4.54 -17.59
N MET A 73 10.70 4.03 -16.87
CA MET A 73 11.05 4.56 -15.54
C MET A 73 11.48 6.03 -15.63
N LYS A 74 12.27 6.38 -16.64
CA LYS A 74 12.67 7.77 -16.92
C LYS A 74 11.46 8.67 -17.12
N ARG A 75 10.49 8.25 -17.93
CA ARG A 75 9.24 9.00 -18.13
C ARG A 75 8.44 9.15 -16.83
N LEU A 76 8.29 8.07 -16.07
CA LEU A 76 7.58 8.06 -14.79
C LEU A 76 8.20 9.05 -13.80
N MET A 77 9.52 8.98 -13.55
CA MET A 77 10.19 9.85 -12.59
C MET A 77 10.27 11.32 -13.03
N ASN A 78 10.21 11.58 -14.34
CA ASN A 78 10.12 12.94 -14.87
C ASN A 78 8.74 13.57 -14.66
N GLN A 79 7.66 12.78 -14.72
CA GLN A 79 6.28 13.29 -14.67
C GLN A 79 5.55 13.06 -13.34
N LEU A 80 6.03 12.12 -12.53
CA LEU A 80 5.48 11.77 -11.22
C LEU A 80 6.51 11.98 -10.11
N ASN A 81 6.02 12.11 -8.89
CA ASN A 81 6.78 11.83 -7.67
C ASN A 81 6.28 10.53 -7.04
N PHE A 82 7.17 9.69 -6.55
CA PHE A 82 6.85 8.55 -5.72
C PHE A 82 7.21 8.88 -4.28
N TYR A 83 6.24 8.88 -3.37
CA TYR A 83 6.49 8.92 -1.94
C TYR A 83 6.51 7.48 -1.43
N ILE A 84 7.69 7.02 -1.02
CA ILE A 84 7.90 5.66 -0.54
C ILE A 84 8.12 5.70 0.97
N MET A 85 7.28 5.02 1.73
CA MET A 85 7.46 4.79 3.17
C MET A 85 7.89 3.33 3.38
N PRO A 86 9.19 3.03 3.53
CA PRO A 86 9.67 1.66 3.51
C PRO A 86 9.23 0.82 4.71
N VAL A 87 9.04 1.46 5.86
CA VAL A 87 8.57 0.81 7.08
C VAL A 87 7.56 1.73 7.75
N PHE A 88 6.28 1.38 7.63
CA PHE A 88 5.18 2.12 8.25
C PHE A 88 5.18 1.93 9.77
N ASN A 89 5.18 0.67 10.21
CA ASN A 89 5.18 0.28 11.61
C ASN A 89 6.61 -0.04 12.08
N VAL A 90 7.42 1.02 12.23
CA VAL A 90 8.85 0.87 12.55
C VAL A 90 9.11 0.20 13.91
N ASP A 91 8.24 0.42 14.90
CA ASP A 91 8.38 -0.18 16.22
C ASP A 91 8.04 -1.68 16.18
N GLY A 92 6.91 -2.02 15.55
CA GLY A 92 6.52 -3.41 15.37
C GLY A 92 7.56 -4.16 14.53
N TYR A 93 8.05 -3.56 13.44
CA TYR A 93 9.09 -4.16 12.61
C TYR A 93 10.33 -4.47 13.45
N HIS A 94 10.85 -3.51 14.22
CA HIS A 94 11.96 -3.75 15.14
C HIS A 94 11.68 -4.87 16.16
N PHE A 95 10.46 -4.90 16.73
CA PHE A 95 10.04 -5.94 17.66
C PHE A 95 10.02 -7.33 17.02
N SER A 96 9.70 -7.41 15.72
CA SER A 96 9.74 -8.68 14.98
C SER A 96 11.15 -9.24 14.76
N TRP A 97 12.17 -8.39 14.81
CA TRP A 97 13.57 -8.82 14.75
C TRP A 97 14.15 -9.20 16.11
N THR A 98 13.61 -8.64 17.19
CA THR A 98 14.25 -8.66 18.52
C THR A 98 13.50 -9.48 19.55
N THR A 99 12.21 -9.75 19.36
CA THR A 99 11.39 -10.41 20.38
C THR A 99 10.40 -11.40 19.80
N ASP A 100 9.55 -10.97 18.86
CA ASP A 100 8.48 -11.84 18.32
C ASP A 100 8.35 -11.69 16.82
N ARG A 101 8.91 -12.67 16.10
CA ARG A 101 8.90 -12.73 14.63
C ARG A 101 7.50 -12.61 14.02
N PHE A 102 6.46 -13.04 14.72
CA PHE A 102 5.08 -13.05 14.23
C PHE A 102 4.27 -11.85 14.73
N TRP A 103 4.90 -10.88 15.38
CA TRP A 103 4.26 -9.64 15.78
C TRP A 103 3.69 -8.90 14.57
N ARG A 104 2.44 -8.45 14.68
CA ARG A 104 1.69 -7.77 13.61
C ARG A 104 1.50 -6.28 13.88
N LYS A 105 1.01 -5.96 15.08
CA LYS A 105 0.46 -4.66 15.47
C LYS A 105 1.52 -3.58 15.66
N THR A 106 1.11 -2.33 15.91
CA THR A 106 1.99 -1.28 16.45
C THR A 106 2.53 -1.65 17.84
N ARG A 107 3.26 -0.74 18.51
CA ARG A 107 3.77 -0.95 19.88
C ARG A 107 3.22 0.04 20.91
N SER A 108 2.12 0.72 20.58
CA SER A 108 1.43 1.59 21.53
C SER A 108 1.03 0.85 22.81
N LYS A 109 1.15 1.53 23.95
CA LYS A 109 0.77 0.99 25.25
C LYS A 109 -0.73 1.12 25.44
N ASN A 110 -1.37 0.07 25.95
CA ASN A 110 -2.71 0.18 26.49
C ASN A 110 -2.63 0.46 28.01
N ALA A 111 -3.47 1.37 28.51
CA ALA A 111 -3.46 1.73 29.94
C ALA A 111 -4.15 0.67 30.83
N LYS A 112 -5.12 -0.08 30.28
CA LYS A 112 -5.98 -1.01 31.02
C LYS A 112 -5.57 -2.47 30.87
N TYR A 113 -4.90 -2.82 29.78
CA TYR A 113 -4.51 -4.20 29.46
C TYR A 113 -3.00 -4.31 29.32
N HIS A 114 -2.44 -5.47 29.67
CA HIS A 114 -1.01 -5.77 29.46
C HIS A 114 -0.65 -5.95 27.97
N CYS A 115 -1.66 -6.15 27.11
CA CYS A 115 -1.51 -6.25 25.67
C CYS A 115 -1.12 -4.91 25.03
N ARG A 116 -0.34 -4.98 23.96
CA ARG A 116 0.18 -3.81 23.24
C ARG A 116 -0.25 -3.79 21.79
N GLY A 117 -0.24 -2.58 21.25
CA GLY A 117 -0.40 -2.35 19.83
C GLY A 117 -1.85 -2.43 19.34
N VAL A 118 -2.04 -1.76 18.21
CA VAL A 118 -3.26 -1.69 17.42
C VAL A 118 -2.94 -2.25 16.03
N ASP A 119 -3.91 -2.90 15.40
CA ASP A 119 -3.82 -3.20 13.98
C ASP A 119 -3.89 -1.88 13.19
N ALA A 120 -2.74 -1.45 12.68
CA ALA A 120 -2.63 -0.21 11.92
C ALA A 120 -3.51 -0.19 10.65
N ASN A 121 -3.92 -1.35 10.13
CA ASN A 121 -4.85 -1.45 9.00
C ASN A 121 -6.32 -1.72 9.43
N ARG A 122 -6.65 -1.45 10.70
CA ARG A 122 -8.02 -1.31 11.24
C ARG A 122 -8.26 0.04 11.89
N ASN A 123 -7.23 0.89 11.94
CA ASN A 123 -7.25 2.13 12.71
C ASN A 123 -7.66 3.37 11.89
N TRP A 124 -7.93 3.27 10.59
CA TRP A 124 -8.18 4.45 9.77
C TRP A 124 -9.61 4.99 9.95
N ARG A 125 -9.80 6.31 9.77
CA ARG A 125 -11.12 6.99 9.90
C ARG A 125 -12.06 6.70 8.72
N VAL A 126 -12.37 5.44 8.48
CA VAL A 126 -13.32 4.96 7.48
C VAL A 126 -14.04 3.74 8.03
N LYS A 127 -15.34 3.90 8.35
CA LYS A 127 -16.15 2.81 8.91
C LYS A 127 -15.47 2.12 10.10
N TRP A 128 -14.82 2.91 10.95
CA TRP A 128 -13.84 2.42 11.91
C TRP A 128 -14.46 1.47 12.94
N CYS A 129 -13.79 0.35 13.18
CA CYS A 129 -14.16 -0.66 14.18
C CYS A 129 -15.58 -1.26 13.99
N GLU A 130 -16.06 -1.27 12.75
CA GLU A 130 -17.21 -2.08 12.33
C GLU A 130 -16.72 -3.52 12.04
N GLU A 131 -17.31 -4.22 11.06
CA GLU A 131 -16.98 -5.61 10.74
C GLU A 131 -15.49 -5.85 10.38
N GLY A 132 -14.98 -7.04 10.73
CA GLY A 132 -13.60 -7.45 10.42
C GLY A 132 -12.52 -6.77 11.26
N ALA A 133 -12.89 -6.10 12.34
CA ALA A 133 -12.01 -5.52 13.35
C ALA A 133 -12.45 -5.94 14.76
N SER A 134 -11.55 -5.89 15.74
CA SER A 134 -11.89 -6.14 17.15
C SER A 134 -11.78 -4.88 17.99
N SER A 135 -12.65 -4.73 18.99
CA SER A 135 -12.54 -3.71 20.04
C SER A 135 -11.72 -4.19 21.25
N HIS A 136 -11.33 -5.46 21.29
CA HIS A 136 -10.57 -6.03 22.40
C HIS A 136 -9.06 -5.81 22.23
N PRO A 137 -8.36 -5.14 23.18
CA PRO A 137 -6.95 -4.74 22.98
C PRO A 137 -5.94 -5.87 22.78
N CYS A 138 -6.25 -7.08 23.21
CA CYS A 138 -5.39 -8.24 23.04
C CYS A 138 -5.49 -8.89 21.67
N ASP A 139 -6.52 -8.59 20.89
CA ASP A 139 -6.72 -9.21 19.58
C ASP A 139 -5.76 -8.66 18.54
N ASP A 140 -5.37 -9.53 17.60
CA ASP A 140 -4.47 -9.19 16.48
C ASP A 140 -5.07 -8.15 15.52
N THR A 141 -6.40 -8.04 15.50
CA THR A 141 -7.19 -7.11 14.68
C THR A 141 -7.77 -5.94 15.50
N TYR A 142 -7.22 -5.68 16.70
CA TYR A 142 -7.67 -4.57 17.54
C TYR A 142 -7.63 -3.24 16.80
N CYS A 143 -8.77 -2.54 16.72
CA CYS A 143 -8.96 -1.31 15.95
C CYS A 143 -8.42 -0.03 16.62
N GLY A 144 -8.00 -0.12 17.88
CA GLY A 144 -7.54 1.00 18.68
C GLY A 144 -8.65 1.64 19.53
N PRO A 145 -8.33 2.65 20.36
CA PRO A 145 -9.31 3.34 21.20
C PRO A 145 -10.17 4.36 20.42
N PHE A 146 -9.71 4.85 19.27
CA PHE A 146 -10.42 5.77 18.38
C PHE A 146 -9.75 5.74 16.98
N PRO A 147 -10.40 6.20 15.90
CA PRO A 147 -9.78 6.22 14.58
C PRO A 147 -8.60 7.17 14.51
N GLU A 148 -7.52 6.75 13.86
CA GLU A 148 -6.22 7.42 13.78
C GLU A 148 -5.58 7.64 15.16
N SER A 149 -5.79 6.71 16.10
CA SER A 149 -5.13 6.71 17.41
C SER A 149 -3.63 6.49 17.32
N GLU A 150 -3.19 5.68 16.35
CA GLU A 150 -1.79 5.33 16.23
C GLU A 150 -1.01 6.50 15.63
N PRO A 151 0.10 6.96 16.26
CA PRO A 151 0.86 8.09 15.74
C PRO A 151 1.42 7.83 14.34
N GLU A 152 1.69 6.57 13.99
CA GLU A 152 2.08 6.12 12.66
C GLU A 152 0.96 6.39 11.63
N VAL A 153 -0.26 5.93 11.92
CA VAL A 153 -1.46 6.14 11.09
C VAL A 153 -1.79 7.62 10.97
N LYS A 154 -1.78 8.34 12.09
CA LYS A 154 -2.06 9.78 12.13
C LYS A 154 -1.06 10.59 11.30
N ALA A 155 0.23 10.22 11.32
CA ALA A 155 1.26 10.89 10.54
C ALA A 155 1.03 10.73 9.03
N VAL A 156 0.75 9.51 8.57
CA VAL A 156 0.46 9.24 7.15
C VAL A 156 -0.85 9.89 6.71
N ALA A 157 -1.90 9.78 7.52
CA ALA A 157 -3.18 10.43 7.24
C ALA A 157 -3.04 11.96 7.13
N LYS A 158 -2.27 12.59 8.03
CA LYS A 158 -1.94 14.03 7.95
C LYS A 158 -1.17 14.36 6.66
N PHE A 159 -0.17 13.56 6.31
CA PHE A 159 0.62 13.76 5.09
C PHE A 159 -0.26 13.66 3.84
N LEU A 160 -1.08 12.62 3.71
CA LEU A 160 -1.93 12.40 2.54
C LEU A 160 -3.03 13.45 2.42
N ARG A 161 -3.66 13.88 3.53
CA ARG A 161 -4.62 14.99 3.52
C ARG A 161 -4.00 16.28 2.99
N LYS A 162 -2.76 16.61 3.40
CA LYS A 162 -2.01 17.78 2.90
C LYS A 162 -1.70 17.68 1.40
N HIS A 163 -1.53 16.47 0.87
CA HIS A 163 -1.14 16.22 -0.51
C HIS A 163 -2.26 15.68 -1.41
N LYS A 164 -3.53 15.70 -0.96
CA LYS A 164 -4.67 15.08 -1.65
C LYS A 164 -4.87 15.53 -3.11
N LYS A 165 -4.50 16.78 -3.43
CA LYS A 165 -4.61 17.30 -4.82
C LYS A 165 -3.58 16.65 -5.76
N ARG A 166 -2.43 16.22 -5.22
CA ARG A 166 -1.29 15.70 -6.00
C ARG A 166 -1.24 14.17 -6.03
N VAL A 167 -1.52 13.51 -4.91
CA VAL A 167 -1.49 12.05 -4.84
C VAL A 167 -2.67 11.48 -5.63
N LYS A 168 -2.36 10.71 -6.67
CA LYS A 168 -3.36 10.09 -7.58
C LYS A 168 -3.43 8.59 -7.45
N ALA A 169 -2.39 7.96 -6.90
CA ALA A 169 -2.46 6.57 -6.48
C ALA A 169 -1.92 6.37 -5.06
N TYR A 170 -2.54 5.45 -4.34
CA TYR A 170 -2.14 4.95 -3.03
C TYR A 170 -1.95 3.43 -3.16
N ILE A 171 -0.80 2.92 -2.77
CA ILE A 171 -0.46 1.50 -2.85
C ILE A 171 0.09 1.06 -1.48
N SER A 172 -0.66 0.21 -0.78
CA SER A 172 -0.21 -0.42 0.46
C SER A 172 0.34 -1.81 0.15
N ILE A 173 1.56 -2.12 0.57
CA ILE A 173 2.20 -3.42 0.31
C ILE A 173 2.15 -4.29 1.57
N HIS A 174 1.47 -5.41 1.44
CA HIS A 174 1.29 -6.46 2.44
C HIS A 174 1.79 -7.81 1.94
N ALA A 175 1.76 -8.80 2.82
CA ALA A 175 1.88 -10.21 2.45
C ALA A 175 1.07 -11.04 3.44
N TYR A 176 0.61 -12.23 3.11
CA TYR A 176 0.77 -12.96 1.85
C TYR A 176 -0.61 -13.36 1.33
N ALA A 177 -0.72 -13.58 0.02
CA ALA A 177 -1.86 -14.27 -0.62
C ALA A 177 -1.78 -14.25 -2.15
N GLN A 178 -0.85 -13.49 -2.73
CA GLN A 178 -0.81 -13.19 -4.17
C GLN A 178 -2.11 -12.55 -4.67
N MET A 179 -2.44 -11.39 -4.11
CA MET A 179 -3.63 -10.62 -4.47
C MET A 179 -3.31 -9.16 -4.75
N LEU A 180 -4.05 -8.55 -5.70
CA LEU A 180 -4.11 -7.11 -5.91
C LEU A 180 -5.53 -6.62 -5.63
N LEU A 181 -5.72 -6.04 -4.46
CA LEU A 181 -7.01 -5.63 -3.94
C LEU A 181 -7.24 -4.14 -4.20
N TYR A 182 -8.50 -3.76 -4.37
CA TYR A 182 -8.94 -2.36 -4.39
C TYR A 182 -10.25 -2.19 -3.58
N PRO A 183 -10.70 -0.95 -3.29
CA PRO A 183 -11.92 -0.72 -2.52
C PRO A 183 -13.20 -1.34 -3.12
N TYR A 184 -14.21 -1.65 -2.33
CA TYR A 184 -14.23 -1.48 -0.87
C TYR A 184 -13.76 -2.74 -0.13
N SER A 185 -13.16 -2.57 1.04
CA SER A 185 -12.99 -3.64 2.02
C SER A 185 -14.14 -3.68 3.02
N TYR A 186 -14.71 -2.54 3.43
CA TYR A 186 -15.73 -2.49 4.49
C TYR A 186 -17.16 -2.86 4.04
N LYS A 187 -17.40 -3.09 2.75
CA LYS A 187 -18.74 -3.45 2.24
C LYS A 187 -18.69 -4.12 0.87
N TYR A 188 -19.73 -4.89 0.57
CA TYR A 188 -20.03 -5.37 -0.77
C TYR A 188 -20.69 -4.27 -1.60
N ALA A 189 -19.88 -3.51 -2.35
CA ALA A 189 -20.36 -2.52 -3.29
C ALA A 189 -19.31 -2.21 -4.37
N THR A 190 -19.77 -1.80 -5.54
CA THR A 190 -18.90 -1.27 -6.59
C THR A 190 -18.42 0.14 -6.26
N ILE A 191 -17.23 0.48 -6.74
CA ILE A 191 -16.66 1.82 -6.64
C ILE A 191 -17.10 2.69 -7.83
N PRO A 192 -17.29 4.01 -7.66
CA PRO A 192 -17.71 4.91 -8.74
C PRO A 192 -16.87 4.84 -10.04
N ASN A 193 -15.55 4.66 -9.95
CA ASN A 193 -14.65 4.59 -11.11
C ASN A 193 -14.20 3.14 -11.44
N PHE A 194 -15.07 2.16 -11.19
CA PHE A 194 -14.79 0.72 -11.29
C PHE A 194 -14.01 0.34 -12.55
N ASN A 195 -14.50 0.68 -13.76
CA ASN A 195 -13.85 0.30 -15.02
C ASN A 195 -12.37 0.72 -15.09
N CYS A 196 -12.04 1.90 -14.57
CA CYS A 196 -10.68 2.42 -14.56
C CYS A 196 -9.77 1.66 -13.60
N VAL A 197 -10.26 1.37 -12.40
CA VAL A 197 -9.51 0.69 -11.35
C VAL A 197 -9.35 -0.79 -11.68
N GLU A 198 -10.40 -1.43 -12.17
CA GLU A 198 -10.40 -2.83 -12.58
C GLU A 198 -9.45 -3.06 -13.76
N SER A 199 -9.52 -2.21 -14.79
CA SER A 199 -8.58 -2.28 -15.92
C SER A 199 -7.13 -2.07 -15.46
N ALA A 200 -6.89 -1.12 -14.55
CA ALA A 200 -5.56 -0.91 -13.98
C ALA A 200 -5.07 -2.13 -13.18
N ALA A 201 -5.94 -2.77 -12.39
CA ALA A 201 -5.61 -3.98 -11.65
C ALA A 201 -5.30 -5.16 -12.57
N HIS A 202 -6.15 -5.41 -13.57
CA HIS A 202 -5.94 -6.44 -14.59
C HIS A 202 -4.60 -6.28 -15.32
N ASN A 203 -4.31 -5.06 -15.79
CA ASN A 203 -3.06 -4.78 -16.49
C ASN A 203 -1.84 -4.94 -15.58
N ALA A 204 -1.98 -4.58 -14.29
CA ALA A 204 -0.92 -4.73 -13.30
C ALA A 204 -0.60 -6.20 -13.03
N VAL A 205 -1.61 -7.06 -12.80
CA VAL A 205 -1.38 -8.50 -12.57
C VAL A 205 -0.88 -9.21 -13.84
N THR A 206 -1.29 -8.74 -15.02
CA THR A 206 -0.77 -9.26 -16.30
C THR A 206 0.72 -8.93 -16.45
N ALA A 207 1.11 -7.69 -16.15
CA ALA A 207 2.51 -7.28 -16.17
C ALA A 207 3.34 -8.02 -15.11
N LEU A 208 2.78 -8.26 -13.92
CA LEU A 208 3.39 -9.09 -12.87
C LEU A 208 3.64 -10.52 -13.38
N TYR A 209 2.61 -11.15 -13.91
CA TYR A 209 2.64 -12.52 -14.43
C TYR A 209 3.75 -12.71 -15.48
N SER A 210 3.95 -11.72 -16.35
CA SER A 210 4.99 -11.81 -17.40
C SER A 210 6.44 -11.91 -16.90
N ALA A 211 6.72 -11.63 -15.61
CA ALA A 211 8.06 -11.78 -15.06
C ALA A 211 8.44 -13.25 -14.85
N TYR A 212 7.58 -14.01 -14.17
CA TYR A 212 7.89 -15.36 -13.68
C TYR A 212 6.70 -16.33 -13.69
N GLY A 213 5.57 -15.96 -14.31
CA GLY A 213 4.37 -16.80 -14.37
C GLY A 213 3.58 -16.89 -13.06
N VAL A 214 3.81 -16.00 -12.09
CA VAL A 214 3.09 -16.02 -10.82
C VAL A 214 1.72 -15.37 -10.94
N ARG A 215 0.68 -16.14 -10.61
CA ARG A 215 -0.72 -15.73 -10.73
C ARG A 215 -1.15 -14.97 -9.49
N TYR A 216 -1.62 -13.75 -9.69
CA TYR A 216 -2.28 -12.96 -8.66
C TYR A 216 -3.78 -12.88 -8.96
N ARG A 217 -4.61 -13.06 -7.93
CA ARG A 217 -6.03 -12.67 -7.99
C ARG A 217 -6.13 -11.16 -7.87
N TYR A 218 -7.20 -10.57 -8.40
CA TYR A 218 -7.49 -9.15 -8.19
C TYR A 218 -8.99 -8.92 -8.10
N GLY A 219 -9.38 -7.83 -7.46
CA GLY A 219 -10.80 -7.48 -7.27
C GLY A 219 -11.04 -6.61 -6.04
N PRO A 220 -12.31 -6.32 -5.71
CA PRO A 220 -12.67 -5.64 -4.48
C PRO A 220 -12.19 -6.45 -3.28
N ALA A 221 -11.63 -5.79 -2.27
CA ALA A 221 -11.10 -6.46 -1.09
C ALA A 221 -12.17 -7.30 -0.35
N SER A 222 -13.40 -6.80 -0.26
CA SER A 222 -14.51 -7.48 0.42
C SER A 222 -14.84 -8.86 -0.19
N THR A 223 -14.76 -9.00 -1.52
CA THR A 223 -15.11 -10.24 -2.23
C THR A 223 -13.89 -11.11 -2.55
N THR A 224 -12.72 -10.51 -2.67
CA THR A 224 -11.49 -11.23 -3.05
C THR A 224 -10.77 -11.81 -1.85
N LEU A 225 -10.80 -11.11 -0.71
CA LEU A 225 -10.15 -11.47 0.53
C LEU A 225 -11.19 -11.71 1.64
N TYR A 226 -11.70 -10.65 2.27
CA TYR A 226 -12.80 -10.67 3.25
C TYR A 226 -13.23 -9.24 3.61
N VAL A 227 -14.41 -9.10 4.22
CA VAL A 227 -14.91 -7.81 4.72
C VAL A 227 -14.07 -7.32 5.90
N SER A 228 -13.54 -6.10 5.80
CA SER A 228 -12.81 -5.47 6.89
C SER A 228 -12.96 -3.96 6.90
N SER A 229 -13.08 -3.42 8.10
CA SER A 229 -13.30 -2.02 8.35
C SER A 229 -12.01 -1.29 8.76
N GLY A 230 -11.98 0.05 8.61
CA GLY A 230 -10.84 0.85 9.05
C GLY A 230 -9.53 0.64 8.26
N SER A 231 -9.59 0.18 7.00
CA SER A 231 -8.40 -0.04 6.17
C SER A 231 -7.84 1.25 5.57
N SER A 232 -6.52 1.28 5.32
CA SER A 232 -5.83 2.42 4.72
C SER A 232 -6.29 2.72 3.29
N MET A 233 -6.51 1.65 2.51
CA MET A 233 -6.94 1.70 1.12
C MET A 233 -8.32 2.33 0.97
N ASP A 234 -9.30 1.92 1.78
CA ASP A 234 -10.64 2.52 1.77
C ASP A 234 -10.61 3.98 2.24
N TRP A 235 -9.76 4.29 3.21
CA TRP A 235 -9.59 5.67 3.69
C TRP A 235 -8.99 6.55 2.59
N ALA A 236 -7.94 6.07 1.91
CA ALA A 236 -7.29 6.80 0.82
C ALA A 236 -8.28 7.10 -0.31
N TYR A 237 -9.06 6.11 -0.71
CA TYR A 237 -10.08 6.25 -1.74
C TYR A 237 -11.18 7.25 -1.34
N ARG A 238 -11.73 7.10 -0.12
CA ARG A 238 -12.75 8.02 0.42
C ARG A 238 -12.24 9.46 0.56
N ASN A 239 -10.93 9.65 0.73
CA ASN A 239 -10.28 10.97 0.80
C ASN A 239 -9.86 11.53 -0.58
N GLY A 240 -10.33 10.93 -1.68
CA GLY A 240 -10.22 11.47 -3.03
C GLY A 240 -8.97 11.03 -3.79
N ILE A 241 -8.30 9.96 -3.38
CA ILE A 241 -7.25 9.31 -4.17
C ILE A 241 -7.92 8.27 -5.09
N PRO A 242 -8.01 8.50 -6.41
CA PRO A 242 -8.87 7.72 -7.30
C PRO A 242 -8.38 6.28 -7.55
N TYR A 243 -7.10 6.01 -7.37
CA TYR A 243 -6.51 4.68 -7.52
C TYR A 243 -5.92 4.24 -6.17
N ALA A 244 -6.66 3.44 -5.41
CA ALA A 244 -6.18 2.90 -4.14
C ALA A 244 -6.08 1.38 -4.25
N PHE A 245 -4.91 0.84 -3.95
CA PHE A 245 -4.62 -0.60 -4.07
C PHE A 245 -3.94 -1.12 -2.81
N ALA A 246 -4.17 -2.38 -2.49
CA ALA A 246 -3.38 -3.15 -1.56
C ALA A 246 -2.83 -4.40 -2.26
N PHE A 247 -1.52 -4.61 -2.21
CA PHE A 247 -0.91 -5.86 -2.65
C PHE A 247 -0.79 -6.82 -1.48
N GLU A 248 -1.22 -8.07 -1.64
CA GLU A 248 -0.79 -9.19 -0.82
C GLU A 248 0.25 -9.95 -1.64
N LEU A 249 1.53 -9.81 -1.30
CA LEU A 249 2.64 -10.41 -2.05
C LEU A 249 2.70 -11.94 -1.89
N ARG A 250 3.78 -12.53 -2.42
CA ARG A 250 4.06 -13.95 -2.26
C ARG A 250 4.14 -14.37 -0.78
N ASP A 251 3.85 -15.62 -0.46
CA ASP A 251 3.33 -16.68 -1.34
C ASP A 251 1.82 -16.89 -1.09
N THR A 252 1.32 -18.12 -1.26
CA THR A 252 -0.07 -18.49 -0.96
C THR A 252 -0.20 -19.29 0.33
N GLY A 253 0.82 -19.30 1.19
CA GLY A 253 0.79 -19.91 2.52
C GLY A 253 1.74 -21.07 2.78
N TYR A 254 2.63 -21.43 1.84
CA TYR A 254 3.63 -22.46 2.09
C TYR A 254 4.70 -21.96 3.08
N PHE A 255 5.27 -20.79 2.81
CA PHE A 255 6.13 -20.05 3.72
C PHE A 255 5.36 -18.96 4.48
N GLY A 256 4.32 -18.41 3.86
CA GLY A 256 3.57 -17.29 4.40
C GLY A 256 4.48 -16.10 4.72
N PHE A 257 4.51 -15.70 6.00
CA PHE A 257 5.34 -14.57 6.45
C PHE A 257 6.84 -14.88 6.49
N LEU A 258 7.26 -16.14 6.38
CA LEU A 258 8.65 -16.59 6.42
C LEU A 258 9.23 -16.83 5.02
N LEU A 259 8.78 -16.06 4.03
CA LEU A 259 9.24 -16.16 2.64
C LEU A 259 10.79 -16.09 2.57
N PRO A 260 11.48 -17.09 1.99
CA PRO A 260 12.94 -17.13 1.94
C PRO A 260 13.56 -15.93 1.24
N GLU A 261 14.76 -15.54 1.67
CA GLU A 261 15.50 -14.41 1.09
C GLU A 261 15.77 -14.57 -0.41
N ALA A 262 15.97 -15.82 -0.87
CA ALA A 262 16.13 -16.14 -2.29
C ALA A 262 14.92 -15.73 -3.15
N LEU A 263 13.73 -15.60 -2.55
CA LEU A 263 12.51 -15.15 -3.22
C LEU A 263 12.27 -13.64 -3.13
N ILE A 264 13.12 -12.88 -2.41
CA ILE A 264 13.00 -11.42 -2.36
C ILE A 264 13.14 -10.82 -3.76
N ASN A 265 14.22 -11.13 -4.48
CA ASN A 265 14.46 -10.56 -5.81
C ASN A 265 13.34 -10.95 -6.82
N PRO A 266 12.95 -12.23 -6.98
CA PRO A 266 11.83 -12.59 -7.85
C PRO A 266 10.53 -11.85 -7.51
N THR A 267 10.17 -11.79 -6.23
CA THR A 267 8.95 -11.09 -5.77
C THR A 267 9.04 -9.59 -6.05
N CYS A 268 10.18 -8.96 -5.77
CA CYS A 268 10.33 -7.52 -6.01
C CYS A 268 10.30 -7.17 -7.49
N THR A 269 10.89 -8.02 -8.34
CA THR A 269 10.95 -7.82 -9.79
C THR A 269 9.56 -7.91 -10.44
N GLU A 270 8.74 -8.89 -10.06
CA GLU A 270 7.37 -9.01 -10.58
C GLU A 270 6.47 -7.87 -10.06
N THR A 271 6.56 -7.52 -8.77
CA THR A 271 5.78 -6.42 -8.19
C THR A 271 6.16 -5.06 -8.79
N MET A 272 7.45 -4.84 -9.10
CA MET A 272 7.91 -3.63 -9.79
C MET A 272 7.21 -3.45 -11.14
N ARG A 273 7.01 -4.54 -11.91
CA ARG A 273 6.27 -4.46 -13.18
C ARG A 273 4.82 -4.01 -12.95
N ALA A 274 4.14 -4.59 -11.97
CA ALA A 274 2.78 -4.20 -11.61
C ALA A 274 2.68 -2.71 -11.23
N VAL A 275 3.57 -2.25 -10.34
CA VAL A 275 3.59 -0.85 -9.88
C VAL A 275 3.92 0.13 -11.02
N LYS A 276 4.88 -0.21 -11.90
CA LYS A 276 5.17 0.59 -13.11
C LYS A 276 3.97 0.69 -14.04
N THR A 277 3.21 -0.40 -14.20
CA THR A 277 1.98 -0.41 -15.02
C THR A 277 0.90 0.49 -14.44
N ILE A 278 0.63 0.40 -13.13
CA ILE A 278 -0.30 1.30 -12.44
C ILE A 278 0.15 2.76 -12.62
N ALA A 279 1.41 3.06 -12.32
CA ALA A 279 1.95 4.42 -12.43
C ALA A 279 1.90 4.97 -13.86
N SER A 280 2.15 4.12 -14.86
CA SER A 280 2.04 4.50 -16.29
C SER A 280 0.61 4.83 -16.67
N GLY A 281 -0.37 4.08 -16.14
CA GLY A 281 -1.79 4.35 -16.33
C GLY A 281 -2.20 5.75 -15.84
N LEU A 282 -1.57 6.29 -14.80
CA LEU A 282 -1.88 7.64 -14.27
C LEU A 282 -1.46 8.79 -15.19
N LEU A 283 -0.55 8.52 -16.14
CA LEU A 283 -0.13 9.47 -17.16
C LEU A 283 -1.15 9.57 -18.29
N ASN A 284 -1.97 8.53 -18.47
CA ASN A 284 -3.06 8.50 -19.44
C ASN A 284 -4.36 8.95 -18.74
N LYS A 285 -5.29 9.54 -19.49
CA LYS A 285 -6.65 9.78 -18.96
C LYS A 285 -7.40 8.46 -19.01
N CYS A 286 -8.01 8.05 -17.90
CA CYS A 286 -9.03 7.01 -17.98
C CYS A 286 -10.28 7.64 -18.58
N GLU A 287 -10.75 7.09 -19.70
CA GLU A 287 -12.02 7.46 -20.29
C GLU A 287 -13.15 6.84 -19.48
N THR A 288 -13.85 7.65 -18.69
CA THR A 288 -15.16 7.25 -18.17
C THR A 288 -16.14 7.29 -19.32
N ARG A 289 -16.29 6.18 -20.06
CA ARG A 289 -17.47 6.02 -20.91
C ARG A 289 -18.67 6.00 -19.96
N THR A 290 -19.48 7.05 -19.98
CA THR A 290 -20.85 7.03 -19.48
C THR A 290 -21.64 6.07 -20.36
N HIS A 291 -21.50 4.77 -20.11
CA HIS A 291 -22.47 3.81 -20.61
C HIS A 291 -23.74 4.05 -19.81
N HIS A 292 -24.73 4.69 -20.45
CA HIS A 292 -26.11 4.45 -20.12
C HIS A 292 -26.29 2.94 -20.09
N LEU A 293 -26.65 2.42 -18.92
CA LEU A 293 -26.86 0.99 -18.69
C LEU A 293 -27.97 0.50 -19.62
N ASP A 294 -27.60 -0.17 -20.71
CA ASP A 294 -28.45 -1.23 -21.25
C ASP A 294 -28.48 -2.34 -20.19
N ARG A 295 -29.55 -2.34 -19.40
CA ARG A 295 -29.98 -3.47 -18.59
C ARG A 295 -30.35 -4.60 -19.54
N GLU A 296 -29.38 -5.37 -20.03
CA GLU A 296 -29.59 -6.72 -20.58
C GLU A 296 -28.26 -7.33 -21.00
N ARG A 297 -27.51 -7.86 -20.03
CA ARG A 297 -26.61 -9.00 -20.25
C ARG A 297 -26.09 -9.48 -18.91
N TYR A 298 -26.70 -10.54 -18.39
CA TYR A 298 -26.11 -11.68 -17.67
C TYR A 298 -27.29 -12.48 -17.07
N PRO A 299 -27.97 -13.34 -17.86
CA PRO A 299 -28.75 -14.40 -17.27
C PRO A 299 -27.75 -15.49 -16.84
N TYR A 300 -27.82 -15.90 -15.57
CA TYR A 300 -27.08 -17.01 -14.96
C TYR A 300 -25.58 -16.76 -14.69
N LEU A 301 -25.29 -16.41 -13.43
CA LEU A 301 -24.29 -17.04 -12.55
C LEU A 301 -24.47 -16.51 -11.13
#